data_AF-A0A923VNV0-F1
#
_entry.id   AF-A0A923VNV0-F1
#
_cell.length_a   1.000
_cell.length_b   1.000
_cell.length_c   1.000
_cell.angle_alpha   90.00
_cell.angle_beta   90.00
_cell.angle_gamma   90.00
#
_symmetry.space_group_name_H-M   'P 1'
#
loop_
_entity.id
_entity.type
_entity.pdbx_description
1 polymer ?
#
loop_
_entity_poly.entity_id
_entity_poly.type
_entity_poly.pdbx_seq_one_letter_code
_entity_poly.pdbx_strand_id
1 'polypeptide(L)'
;MLSWSDRWFGFRNRLLASPLFQRRSASFFLTRPVARRRARALFDLVAGFVYSQVLLACVRLRLFEILASGPQSVEALALQTGLSEEATERLLAAAASLQLAERRKDGRYGLGVLGAPMVGNHAITAMVEHHTALYADLADPVALLRGQAATAHLAGYWPYAGAATPHGLPAGDVSDYSALMSASQPLVASEILDAYPFARHRCLLDIGGGEGTFLLQAAARAPQLKLMLFDLPAVAERAQLKFGHAGLSARATATGGDFLTSELPSGADVATLVRVVHDHDDDRALAILKAAHRALVPGGTLVLAEPMAQTVGAEPMGDAYFGFYLLAMGRGSARSRARLTEMLHAAGFTGVRELPTRMPLQTSILLARASHSPIKPSVNIS
;
A
#
# COMPACT_ATOMS: atom_id res chain seq x y z
N MET A 1 -25.15 -22.34 -21.72
CA MET A 1 -24.77 -21.75 -23.02
C MET A 1 -23.96 -20.49 -22.77
N LEU A 2 -22.88 -20.25 -23.52
CA LEU A 2 -22.07 -19.03 -23.40
C LEU A 2 -22.91 -17.78 -23.70
N SER A 3 -22.73 -16.73 -22.89
CA SER A 3 -23.37 -15.44 -23.12
C SER A 3 -22.88 -14.81 -24.44
N TRP A 4 -23.63 -13.84 -24.97
CA TRP A 4 -23.22 -13.13 -26.18
C TRP A 4 -21.87 -12.42 -26.00
N SER A 5 -21.62 -11.83 -24.82
CA SER A 5 -20.33 -11.24 -24.46
C SER A 5 -19.20 -12.27 -24.47
N ASP A 6 -19.43 -13.48 -23.95
CA ASP A 6 -18.39 -14.52 -23.94
C ASP A 6 -18.03 -14.98 -25.35
N ARG A 7 -19.03 -15.09 -26.24
CA ARG A 7 -18.81 -15.43 -27.65
C ARG A 7 -17.98 -14.34 -28.34
N TRP A 8 -18.29 -13.07 -28.08
CA TRP A 8 -17.54 -11.93 -28.60
C TRP A 8 -16.09 -11.93 -28.09
N PHE A 9 -15.88 -12.05 -26.77
CA PHE A 9 -14.54 -12.11 -26.19
C PHE A 9 -13.74 -13.30 -26.73
N GLY A 10 -14.38 -14.46 -26.89
CA GLY A 10 -13.76 -15.64 -27.49
C GLY A 10 -13.32 -15.39 -28.94
N PHE A 11 -14.15 -14.75 -29.75
CA PHE A 11 -13.80 -14.35 -31.12
C PHE A 11 -12.62 -13.35 -31.13
N ARG A 12 -12.69 -12.28 -30.34
CA ARG A 12 -11.63 -11.28 -30.19
C ARG A 12 -10.30 -11.94 -29.79
N ASN A 13 -10.32 -12.82 -28.79
CA ASN A 13 -9.11 -13.46 -28.27
C ASN A 13 -8.48 -14.39 -29.32
N ARG A 14 -9.29 -15.14 -30.10
CA ARG A 14 -8.79 -15.95 -31.22
C ARG A 14 -8.13 -15.10 -32.31
N LEU A 15 -8.70 -13.93 -32.62
CA LEU A 15 -8.08 -12.98 -33.55
C LEU A 15 -6.74 -12.46 -33.00
N LEU A 16 -6.71 -12.00 -31.75
CA LEU A 16 -5.50 -11.48 -31.11
C LEU A 16 -4.39 -12.53 -30.98
N ALA A 17 -4.74 -13.80 -30.82
CA ALA A 17 -3.79 -14.92 -30.76
C ALA A 17 -3.30 -15.39 -32.15
N SER A 18 -3.95 -14.97 -33.25
CA SER A 18 -3.58 -15.42 -34.60
C SER A 18 -2.29 -14.75 -35.09
N PRO A 19 -1.23 -15.51 -35.45
CA PRO A 19 0.01 -14.93 -35.99
C PRO A 19 -0.20 -14.12 -37.27
N LEU A 20 -1.14 -14.56 -38.12
CA LEU A 20 -1.49 -13.86 -39.36
C LEU A 20 -2.12 -12.49 -39.08
N PHE A 21 -3.03 -12.43 -38.09
CA PHE A 21 -3.66 -11.18 -37.67
C PHE A 21 -2.63 -10.24 -37.02
N GLN A 22 -1.74 -10.75 -36.17
CA GLN A 22 -0.67 -9.97 -35.55
C GLN A 22 0.26 -9.37 -36.61
N ARG A 23 0.72 -10.16 -37.58
CA ARG A 23 1.57 -9.69 -38.70
C ARG A 23 0.89 -8.61 -39.52
N ARG A 24 -0.36 -8.84 -39.93
CA ARG A 24 -1.16 -7.85 -40.68
C ARG A 24 -1.39 -6.57 -39.88
N SER A 25 -1.71 -6.70 -38.59
CA SER A 25 -1.94 -5.55 -37.71
C SER A 25 -0.66 -4.72 -37.50
N ALA A 26 0.50 -5.37 -37.44
CA ALA A 26 1.79 -4.71 -37.30
C ALA A 26 2.30 -4.07 -38.61
N SER A 27 1.89 -4.58 -39.77
CA SER A 27 2.29 -4.04 -41.07
C SER A 27 1.38 -2.91 -41.58
N PHE A 28 0.11 -2.91 -41.19
CA PHE A 28 -0.85 -1.88 -41.62
C PHE A 28 -0.78 -0.59 -40.79
N PHE A 29 -0.64 0.56 -41.45
CA PHE A 29 -0.25 1.81 -40.79
C PHE A 29 -1.23 2.32 -39.72
N LEU A 30 -2.53 2.08 -39.86
CA LEU A 30 -3.54 2.50 -38.87
C LEU A 30 -3.53 1.62 -37.61
N THR A 31 -3.33 0.32 -37.76
CA THR A 31 -3.33 -0.63 -36.64
C THR A 31 -1.94 -0.77 -35.99
N ARG A 32 -0.87 -0.46 -36.73
CA ARG A 32 0.51 -0.63 -36.30
C ARG A 32 0.85 0.07 -34.98
N PRO A 33 0.44 1.33 -34.70
CA PRO A 33 0.72 1.97 -33.41
C PRO A 33 0.08 1.23 -32.23
N VAL A 34 -1.16 0.74 -32.41
CA VAL A 34 -1.87 -0.03 -31.39
C VAL A 34 -1.22 -1.39 -31.17
N ALA A 35 -0.88 -2.09 -32.26
CA ALA A 35 -0.18 -3.37 -32.20
C ALA A 35 1.17 -3.25 -31.47
N ARG A 36 1.97 -2.23 -31.80
CA ARG A 36 3.27 -1.96 -31.15
C ARG A 36 3.11 -1.61 -29.68
N ARG A 37 2.11 -0.78 -29.31
CA ARG A 37 1.84 -0.41 -27.92
C ARG A 37 1.45 -1.63 -27.07
N ARG A 38 0.57 -2.48 -27.58
CA ARG A 38 0.16 -3.72 -26.89
C ARG A 38 1.30 -4.72 -26.78
N ALA A 39 2.10 -4.88 -27.83
CA ALA A 39 3.30 -5.71 -27.79
C ALA A 39 4.27 -5.20 -26.71
N ARG A 40 4.55 -3.88 -26.68
CA ARG A 40 5.41 -3.28 -25.65
C ARG A 40 4.88 -3.58 -24.25
N ALA A 41 3.60 -3.32 -23.98
CA ALA A 41 3.01 -3.60 -22.67
C ALA A 41 3.15 -5.08 -22.25
N LEU A 42 3.03 -6.02 -23.19
CA LEU A 42 3.26 -7.45 -22.92
C LEU A 42 4.74 -7.74 -22.63
N PHE A 43 5.66 -7.18 -23.42
CA PHE A 43 7.10 -7.35 -23.19
C PHE A 43 7.56 -6.69 -21.89
N ASP A 44 6.93 -5.58 -21.47
CA ASP A 44 7.18 -4.96 -20.17
C ASP A 44 6.82 -5.91 -19.02
N LEU A 45 5.77 -6.74 -19.16
CA LEU A 45 5.44 -7.78 -18.18
C LEU A 45 6.47 -8.93 -18.18
N VAL A 46 6.95 -9.33 -19.36
CA VAL A 46 7.96 -10.40 -19.50
C VAL A 46 9.30 -9.96 -18.92
N ALA A 47 9.71 -8.72 -19.15
CA ALA A 47 10.98 -8.17 -18.68
C ALA A 47 10.90 -7.49 -17.31
N GLY A 48 9.69 -7.33 -16.75
CA GLY A 48 9.43 -6.54 -15.56
C GLY A 48 10.24 -6.96 -14.33
N PHE A 49 10.53 -8.26 -14.20
CA PHE A 49 11.39 -8.75 -13.12
C PHE A 49 12.80 -8.13 -13.18
N VAL A 50 13.36 -7.96 -14.38
CA VAL A 50 14.66 -7.28 -14.58
C VAL A 50 14.52 -5.79 -14.29
N TYR A 51 13.44 -5.15 -14.74
CA TYR A 51 13.22 -3.72 -14.52
C TYR A 51 13.15 -3.36 -13.03
N SER A 52 12.49 -4.20 -12.24
CA SER A 52 12.48 -4.08 -10.78
C SER A 52 13.88 -4.21 -10.16
N GLN A 53 14.72 -5.12 -10.68
CA GLN A 53 16.10 -5.27 -10.20
C GLN A 53 16.99 -4.08 -10.58
N VAL A 54 16.78 -3.47 -11.75
CA VAL A 54 17.46 -2.22 -12.15
C VAL A 54 17.10 -1.09 -11.18
N LEU A 55 15.82 -0.94 -10.84
CA LEU A 55 15.38 0.05 -9.85
C LEU A 55 16.02 -0.22 -8.48
N LEU A 56 16.03 -1.46 -8.01
CA LEU A 56 16.67 -1.85 -6.75
C LEU A 56 18.17 -1.52 -6.74
N ALA A 57 18.89 -1.81 -7.83
CA ALA A 57 20.29 -1.45 -7.97
C ALA A 57 20.51 0.07 -7.89
N CYS A 58 19.65 0.87 -8.54
CA CYS A 58 19.71 2.32 -8.45
C CYS A 58 19.52 2.84 -7.01
N VAL A 59 18.59 2.23 -6.26
CA VAL A 59 18.35 2.57 -4.85
C VAL A 59 19.54 2.19 -3.97
N ARG A 60 20.06 0.96 -4.07
CA ARG A 60 21.19 0.48 -3.27
C ARG A 60 22.47 1.26 -3.49
N LEU A 61 22.72 1.65 -4.75
CA LEU A 61 23.88 2.44 -5.14
C LEU A 61 23.67 3.95 -4.91
N ARG A 62 22.50 4.35 -4.39
CA ARG A 62 22.14 5.76 -4.12
C ARG A 62 22.28 6.64 -5.37
N LEU A 63 21.96 6.07 -6.53
CA LEU A 63 22.17 6.70 -7.83
C LEU A 63 21.33 7.98 -7.94
N PHE A 64 20.12 7.99 -7.40
CA PHE A 64 19.23 9.14 -7.46
C PHE A 64 19.79 10.32 -6.64
N GLU A 65 20.32 10.07 -5.45
CA GLU A 65 20.94 11.08 -4.60
C GLU A 65 22.20 11.67 -5.25
N ILE A 66 23.03 10.83 -5.88
CA ILE A 66 24.23 11.27 -6.60
C ILE A 66 23.84 12.19 -7.76
N LEU A 67 22.88 11.76 -8.59
CA LEU A 67 22.43 12.50 -9.77
C LEU A 67 21.58 13.74 -9.44
N ALA A 68 21.04 13.85 -8.23
CA ALA A 68 20.37 15.06 -7.74
C ALA A 68 21.32 16.26 -7.64
N SER A 69 22.63 16.01 -7.46
CA SER A 69 23.66 17.06 -7.44
C SER A 69 24.04 17.56 -8.84
N GLY A 70 23.48 16.96 -9.89
CA GLY A 70 23.69 17.34 -11.28
C GLY A 70 24.24 16.18 -12.14
N PRO A 71 24.29 16.35 -13.48
CA PRO A 71 24.72 15.29 -14.38
C PRO A 71 26.19 14.90 -14.20
N GLN A 72 26.46 13.60 -14.12
CA GLN A 72 27.78 13.00 -13.87
C GLN A 72 28.26 12.15 -15.06
N SER A 73 29.58 12.02 -15.23
CA SER A 73 30.15 11.10 -16.22
C SER A 73 30.13 9.65 -15.73
N VAL A 74 30.38 8.69 -16.63
CA VAL A 74 30.42 7.26 -16.26
C VAL A 74 31.57 6.99 -15.29
N GLU A 75 32.73 7.60 -15.53
CA GLU A 75 33.94 7.46 -14.72
C GLU A 75 33.71 7.98 -13.30
N ALA A 76 33.07 9.15 -13.16
CA ALA A 76 32.75 9.73 -11.86
C ALA A 76 31.73 8.90 -11.07
N LEU A 77 30.75 8.30 -11.77
CA LEU A 77 29.74 7.43 -11.16
C LEU A 77 30.34 6.08 -10.75
N ALA A 78 31.22 5.50 -11.58
CA ALA A 78 31.94 4.27 -11.26
C ALA A 78 32.74 4.41 -9.96
N LEU A 79 33.48 5.51 -9.81
CA LEU A 79 34.25 5.80 -8.59
C LEU A 79 33.37 5.93 -7.34
N GLN A 80 32.23 6.63 -7.44
CA GLN A 80 31.33 6.85 -6.29
C GLN A 80 30.54 5.60 -5.88
N THR A 81 30.22 4.74 -6.85
CA THR A 81 29.41 3.53 -6.62
C THR A 81 30.25 2.28 -6.36
N GLY A 82 31.57 2.34 -6.60
CA GLY A 82 32.48 1.21 -6.49
C GLY A 82 32.33 0.16 -7.61
N LEU A 83 31.63 0.52 -8.69
CA LEU A 83 31.47 -0.33 -9.87
C LEU A 83 32.62 -0.13 -10.87
N SER A 84 32.82 -1.09 -11.78
CA SER A 84 33.62 -0.84 -12.98
C SER A 84 32.90 0.12 -13.93
N GLU A 85 33.64 0.78 -14.82
CA GLU A 85 33.04 1.65 -15.84
C GLU A 85 32.07 0.87 -16.75
N GLU A 86 32.42 -0.36 -17.15
CA GLU A 86 31.54 -1.22 -17.97
C GLU A 86 30.22 -1.55 -17.24
N ALA A 87 30.28 -1.90 -15.96
CA ALA A 87 29.10 -2.19 -15.16
C ALA A 87 28.24 -0.93 -14.96
N THR A 88 28.88 0.22 -14.75
CA THR A 88 28.24 1.52 -14.61
C THR A 88 27.52 1.91 -15.90
N GLU A 89 28.18 1.78 -17.06
CA GLU A 89 27.58 2.08 -18.35
C GLU A 89 26.37 1.16 -18.63
N ARG A 90 26.47 -0.14 -18.30
CA ARG A 90 25.35 -1.09 -18.41
C ARG A 90 24.17 -0.69 -17.54
N LEU A 91 24.41 -0.34 -16.27
CA LEU A 91 23.36 0.11 -15.35
C LEU A 91 22.72 1.41 -15.85
N LEU A 92 23.51 2.39 -16.28
CA LEU A 92 23.02 3.68 -16.76
C LEU A 92 22.23 3.56 -18.06
N ALA A 93 22.65 2.71 -18.98
CA ALA A 93 21.89 2.41 -20.19
C ALA A 93 20.52 1.79 -19.86
N ALA A 94 20.48 0.83 -18.93
CA ALA A 94 19.24 0.23 -18.44
C ALA A 94 18.36 1.26 -17.73
N ALA A 95 18.90 2.00 -16.76
CA ALA A 95 18.19 3.05 -16.03
C ALA A 95 17.65 4.14 -16.96
N ALA A 96 18.40 4.54 -17.99
CA ALA A 96 17.95 5.51 -18.98
C ALA A 96 16.81 4.98 -19.85
N SER A 97 16.86 3.71 -20.26
CA SER A 97 15.76 3.06 -20.99
C SER A 97 14.46 3.00 -20.19
N LEU A 98 14.58 2.93 -18.86
CA LEU A 98 13.46 2.93 -17.91
C LEU A 98 13.12 4.34 -17.40
N GLN A 99 13.75 5.38 -17.94
CA GLN A 99 13.56 6.79 -17.56
C GLN A 99 13.88 7.09 -16.08
N LEU A 100 14.65 6.21 -15.42
CA LEU A 100 15.21 6.42 -14.09
C LEU A 100 16.41 7.37 -14.15
N ALA A 101 17.19 7.27 -15.22
CA ALA A 101 18.27 8.20 -15.57
C ALA A 101 18.00 8.83 -16.95
N GLU A 102 18.80 9.80 -17.34
CA GLU A 102 18.73 10.41 -18.67
C GLU A 102 20.13 10.75 -19.18
N ARG A 103 20.47 10.24 -20.37
CA ARG A 103 21.73 10.57 -21.04
C ARG A 103 21.66 11.98 -21.63
N ARG A 104 22.64 12.82 -21.30
CA ARG A 104 22.81 14.19 -21.77
C ARG A 104 23.62 14.22 -23.06
N LYS A 105 23.56 15.36 -23.78
CA LYS A 105 24.23 15.54 -25.08
C LYS A 105 25.76 15.41 -25.00
N ASP A 106 26.35 15.72 -23.86
CA ASP A 106 27.78 15.64 -23.58
C ASP A 106 28.22 14.25 -23.07
N GLY A 107 27.33 13.25 -23.11
CA GLY A 107 27.63 11.89 -22.68
C GLY A 107 27.44 11.64 -21.18
N ARG A 108 27.21 12.68 -20.37
CA ARG A 108 26.89 12.54 -18.94
C ARG A 108 25.49 11.99 -18.72
N TYR A 109 25.20 11.53 -17.51
CA TYR A 109 23.88 11.08 -17.09
C TYR A 109 23.34 11.98 -15.98
N GLY A 110 22.08 12.36 -16.05
CA GLY A 110 21.35 13.01 -14.96
C GLY A 110 20.09 12.24 -14.58
N LEU A 111 19.30 12.79 -13.66
CA LEU A 111 18.01 12.20 -13.29
C LEU A 111 17.06 12.14 -14.49
N GLY A 112 16.43 10.98 -14.66
CA GLY A 112 15.29 10.82 -15.55
C GLY A 112 13.97 11.17 -14.86
N VAL A 113 12.90 11.28 -15.64
CA VAL A 113 11.58 11.71 -15.14
C VAL A 113 10.97 10.77 -14.10
N LEU A 114 11.32 9.47 -14.11
CA LEU A 114 10.90 8.51 -13.08
C LEU A 114 11.90 8.38 -11.93
N GLY A 115 13.16 8.80 -12.13
CA GLY A 115 14.16 8.83 -11.06
C GLY A 115 14.08 10.09 -10.19
N ALA A 116 13.68 11.22 -10.75
CA ALA A 116 13.55 12.47 -10.01
C ALA A 116 12.61 12.37 -8.79
N PRO A 117 11.40 11.77 -8.88
CA PRO A 117 10.52 11.58 -7.72
C PRO A 117 11.04 10.62 -6.65
N MET A 118 12.12 9.88 -6.91
CA MET A 118 12.75 8.99 -5.94
C MET A 118 13.64 9.76 -4.95
N VAL A 119 14.16 10.92 -5.35
CA VAL A 119 15.07 11.74 -4.53
C VAL A 119 14.36 12.19 -3.26
N GLY A 120 14.89 11.79 -2.10
CA GLY A 120 14.31 12.11 -0.79
C GLY A 120 13.00 11.38 -0.48
N ASN A 121 12.54 10.49 -1.36
CA ASN A 121 11.31 9.73 -1.15
C ASN A 121 11.60 8.40 -0.44
N HIS A 122 11.88 8.51 0.86
CA HIS A 122 12.27 7.36 1.68
C HIS A 122 11.23 6.24 1.70
N ALA A 123 9.94 6.59 1.58
CA ALA A 123 8.84 5.64 1.52
C ALA A 123 8.99 4.66 0.34
N ILE A 124 9.19 5.20 -0.87
CA ILE A 124 9.27 4.37 -2.08
C ILE A 124 10.61 3.62 -2.10
N THR A 125 11.72 4.22 -1.67
CA THR A 125 13.02 3.52 -1.61
C THR A 125 12.99 2.37 -0.60
N ALA A 126 12.38 2.56 0.58
CA ALA A 126 12.22 1.50 1.57
C ALA A 126 11.33 0.37 1.04
N MET A 127 10.25 0.72 0.32
CA MET A 127 9.40 -0.26 -0.35
C MET A 127 10.18 -1.06 -1.38
N VAL A 128 11.00 -0.42 -2.22
CA VAL A 128 11.88 -1.10 -3.20
C VAL A 128 12.83 -2.09 -2.52
N GLU A 129 13.51 -1.70 -1.44
CA GLU A 129 14.39 -2.60 -0.68
C GLU A 129 13.64 -3.81 -0.12
N HIS A 130 12.45 -3.58 0.42
CA HIS A 130 11.61 -4.61 1.03
C HIS A 130 11.14 -5.67 0.03
N HIS A 131 10.99 -5.32 -1.25
CA HIS A 131 10.61 -6.29 -2.28
C HIS A 131 11.57 -7.47 -2.38
N THR A 132 12.78 -7.42 -1.82
CA THR A 132 13.70 -8.57 -1.81
C THR A 132 13.06 -9.81 -1.17
N ALA A 133 12.31 -9.66 -0.07
CA ALA A 133 11.64 -10.78 0.59
C ALA A 133 10.48 -11.34 -0.25
N LEU A 134 9.61 -10.44 -0.75
CA LEU A 134 8.51 -10.82 -1.65
C LEU A 134 9.05 -11.49 -2.93
N TYR A 135 10.16 -11.00 -3.48
CA TYR A 135 10.77 -11.54 -4.69
C TYR A 135 11.24 -12.98 -4.47
N ALA A 136 11.76 -13.31 -3.29
CA ALA A 136 12.14 -14.67 -2.93
C ALA A 136 10.91 -15.59 -2.85
N ASP A 137 9.81 -15.14 -2.24
CA ASP A 137 8.56 -15.92 -2.19
C ASP A 137 7.92 -16.10 -3.58
N LEU A 138 8.10 -15.12 -4.47
CA LEU A 138 7.65 -15.18 -5.86
C LEU A 138 8.59 -15.95 -6.80
N ALA A 139 9.65 -16.59 -6.29
CA ALA A 139 10.51 -17.46 -7.11
C ALA A 139 9.75 -18.69 -7.66
N ASP A 140 8.76 -19.19 -6.91
CA ASP A 140 7.77 -20.16 -7.39
C ASP A 140 6.33 -19.68 -7.09
N PRO A 141 5.75 -18.83 -7.96
CA PRO A 141 4.43 -18.26 -7.71
C PRO A 141 3.31 -19.30 -7.83
N VAL A 142 3.56 -20.45 -8.49
CA VAL A 142 2.57 -21.53 -8.60
C VAL A 142 2.52 -22.32 -7.31
N ALA A 143 3.67 -22.63 -6.70
CA ALA A 143 3.70 -23.21 -5.35
C ALA A 143 3.04 -22.29 -4.32
N LEU A 144 3.30 -20.98 -4.38
CA LEU A 144 2.63 -20.00 -3.53
C LEU A 144 1.09 -20.05 -3.67
N LEU A 145 0.57 -20.02 -4.90
CA LEU A 145 -0.87 -20.11 -5.17
C LEU A 145 -1.50 -21.44 -4.73
N ARG A 146 -0.71 -22.52 -4.65
CA ARG A 146 -1.16 -23.82 -4.14
C ARG A 146 -1.06 -23.96 -2.63
N GLY A 147 -0.53 -22.95 -1.92
CA GLY A 147 -0.21 -23.04 -0.50
C GLY A 147 0.94 -24.01 -0.20
N GLN A 148 1.85 -24.20 -1.16
CA GLN A 148 2.98 -25.14 -1.12
C GLN A 148 4.35 -24.44 -1.04
N ALA A 149 4.37 -23.11 -0.87
CA ALA A 149 5.63 -22.37 -0.75
C ALA A 149 6.43 -22.88 0.45
N ALA A 150 7.64 -23.36 0.20
CA ALA A 150 8.53 -23.92 1.21
C ALA A 150 9.12 -22.85 2.15
N THR A 151 9.15 -21.61 1.69
CA THR A 151 9.69 -20.45 2.39
C THR A 151 8.60 -19.40 2.53
N ALA A 152 8.45 -18.87 3.74
CA ALA A 152 7.57 -17.75 4.02
C ALA A 152 8.45 -16.56 4.41
N HIS A 153 9.27 -16.08 3.47
CA HIS A 153 10.23 -15.01 3.75
C HIS A 153 9.48 -13.77 4.23
N LEU A 154 8.46 -13.34 3.49
CA LEU A 154 7.65 -12.18 3.85
C LEU A 154 6.85 -12.40 5.14
N ALA A 155 6.37 -13.62 5.41
CA ALA A 155 5.68 -13.94 6.66
C ALA A 155 6.64 -13.95 7.87
N GLY A 156 7.90 -14.39 7.68
CA GLY A 156 8.94 -14.40 8.72
C GLY A 156 9.40 -12.99 9.09
N TYR A 157 9.34 -12.05 8.15
CA TYR A 157 9.46 -10.60 8.41
C TYR A 157 8.30 -10.02 9.23
N TRP A 158 7.28 -10.84 9.53
CA TRP A 158 6.11 -10.47 10.30
C TRP A 158 6.04 -11.22 11.65
N PRO A 159 6.76 -10.78 12.70
CA PRO A 159 6.79 -11.50 13.97
C PRO A 159 5.41 -11.63 14.64
N TYR A 160 4.49 -10.69 14.40
CA TYR A 160 3.10 -10.77 14.88
C TYR A 160 2.21 -11.76 14.11
N ALA A 161 2.72 -12.45 13.07
CA ALA A 161 1.97 -13.39 12.23
C ALA A 161 2.17 -14.83 12.68
N GLY A 162 3.31 -15.14 13.31
CA GLY A 162 3.63 -16.49 13.81
C GLY A 162 3.43 -16.69 15.32
N ALA A 163 3.23 -15.64 16.10
CA ALA A 163 3.15 -15.76 17.55
C ALA A 163 1.72 -16.14 18.00
N ALA A 164 1.55 -17.38 18.46
CA ALA A 164 0.39 -17.78 19.27
C ALA A 164 0.27 -16.99 20.60
N THR A 165 1.29 -16.18 20.93
CA THR A 165 1.36 -15.28 22.08
C THR A 165 2.04 -13.96 21.68
N PRO A 166 1.31 -12.83 21.54
CA PRO A 166 1.88 -11.52 21.19
C PRO A 166 2.86 -10.92 22.21
N HIS A 167 3.07 -11.58 23.36
CA HIS A 167 3.80 -11.06 24.52
C HIS A 167 5.28 -11.47 24.60
N GLY A 168 5.83 -12.17 23.59
CA GLY A 168 7.15 -12.83 23.70
C GLY A 168 8.20 -12.47 22.66
N LEU A 169 8.00 -11.44 21.85
CA LEU A 169 8.96 -11.11 20.78
C LEU A 169 10.11 -10.22 21.31
N PRO A 170 11.38 -10.61 21.11
CA PRO A 170 12.51 -9.75 21.46
C PRO A 170 12.45 -8.45 20.64
N ALA A 171 12.76 -7.32 21.29
CA ALA A 171 12.63 -5.97 20.72
C ALA A 171 13.45 -5.71 19.44
N GLY A 172 14.38 -6.61 19.07
CA GLY A 172 15.26 -6.50 17.89
C GLY A 172 14.61 -6.89 16.56
N ASP A 173 13.74 -7.90 16.52
CA ASP A 173 13.17 -8.43 15.25
C ASP A 173 11.93 -7.65 14.76
N VAL A 174 11.42 -6.72 15.57
CA VAL A 174 10.28 -5.82 15.24
C VAL A 174 10.74 -4.57 14.44
N SER A 175 12.05 -4.44 14.22
CA SER A 175 12.73 -3.25 13.66
C SER A 175 12.32 -2.90 12.23
N ASP A 176 12.47 -3.83 11.29
CA ASP A 176 12.59 -3.47 9.87
C ASP A 176 11.24 -3.26 9.17
N TYR A 177 10.21 -4.00 9.58
CA TYR A 177 8.85 -3.78 9.09
C TYR A 177 8.21 -2.52 9.68
N SER A 178 8.37 -2.30 10.99
CA SER A 178 7.93 -1.05 11.63
C SER A 178 8.57 0.14 10.93
N ALA A 179 9.84 0.03 10.53
CA ALA A 179 10.52 1.04 9.72
C ALA A 179 9.87 1.24 8.34
N LEU A 180 9.51 0.17 7.59
CA LEU A 180 8.83 0.31 6.29
C LEU A 180 7.42 0.93 6.40
N MET A 181 6.61 0.46 7.36
CA MET A 181 5.28 1.03 7.58
C MET A 181 5.39 2.47 8.01
N SER A 182 6.27 2.77 8.95
CA SER A 182 6.56 4.14 9.40
C SER A 182 7.07 5.02 8.24
N ALA A 183 7.93 4.51 7.35
CA ALA A 183 8.45 5.25 6.21
C ALA A 183 7.36 5.56 5.17
N SER A 184 6.41 4.65 4.93
CA SER A 184 5.32 4.84 3.96
C SER A 184 4.10 5.57 4.54
N GLN A 185 3.95 5.60 5.86
CA GLN A 185 2.79 6.20 6.54
C GLN A 185 2.61 7.69 6.23
N PRO A 186 3.65 8.54 6.10
CA PRO A 186 3.47 9.94 5.72
C PRO A 186 2.75 10.16 4.39
N LEU A 187 3.01 9.33 3.37
CA LEU A 187 2.34 9.45 2.06
C LEU A 187 0.84 9.14 2.17
N VAL A 188 0.52 8.02 2.84
CA VAL A 188 -0.86 7.59 3.08
C VAL A 188 -1.59 8.59 3.96
N ALA A 189 -0.95 9.05 5.04
CA ALA A 189 -1.50 10.01 5.97
C ALA A 189 -1.78 11.37 5.30
N SER A 190 -0.89 11.86 4.42
CA SER A 190 -1.15 13.10 3.68
C SER A 190 -2.38 13.02 2.78
N GLU A 191 -2.57 11.91 2.06
CA GLU A 191 -3.76 11.71 1.21
C GLU A 191 -5.04 11.68 2.05
N ILE A 192 -5.03 11.01 3.19
CA ILE A 192 -6.18 10.93 4.10
C ILE A 192 -6.52 12.29 4.70
N LEU A 193 -5.51 13.00 5.21
CA LEU A 193 -5.67 14.28 5.87
C LEU A 193 -6.00 15.43 4.88
N ASP A 194 -5.63 15.30 3.60
CA ASP A 194 -6.02 16.22 2.53
C ASP A 194 -7.47 15.99 2.11
N ALA A 195 -7.90 14.72 2.03
CA ALA A 195 -9.23 14.37 1.57
C ALA A 195 -10.31 14.61 2.63
N TYR A 196 -10.01 14.38 3.91
CA TYR A 196 -10.99 14.42 5.00
C TYR A 196 -10.70 15.50 6.07
N PRO A 197 -11.64 16.41 6.36
CA PRO A 197 -11.42 17.50 7.29
C PRO A 197 -11.55 17.05 8.76
N PHE A 198 -10.48 16.52 9.34
CA PHE A 198 -10.45 16.07 10.75
C PHE A 198 -10.68 17.20 11.76
N ALA A 199 -10.38 18.45 11.41
CA ALA A 199 -10.56 19.63 12.28
C ALA A 199 -12.02 19.89 12.70
N ARG A 200 -13.01 19.24 12.07
CA ARG A 200 -14.43 19.34 12.47
C ARG A 200 -14.80 18.44 13.65
N HIS A 201 -13.91 17.53 14.05
CA HIS A 201 -14.13 16.56 15.11
C HIS A 201 -13.45 17.00 16.39
N ARG A 202 -13.92 16.46 17.52
CA ARG A 202 -13.38 16.78 18.84
C ARG A 202 -12.37 15.76 19.30
N CYS A 203 -12.57 14.48 18.95
CA CYS A 203 -11.76 13.38 19.45
C CYS A 203 -11.59 12.29 18.38
N LEU A 204 -10.35 12.07 17.97
CA LEU A 204 -9.95 11.07 16.99
C LEU A 204 -9.34 9.85 17.70
N LEU A 205 -9.89 8.66 17.41
CA LEU A 205 -9.33 7.37 17.79
C LEU A 205 -8.64 6.69 16.58
N ASP A 206 -7.33 6.50 16.64
CA ASP A 206 -6.60 5.70 15.65
C ASP A 206 -6.39 4.28 16.17
N ILE A 207 -7.07 3.32 15.54
CA ILE A 207 -7.08 1.91 15.95
C ILE A 207 -6.03 1.19 15.10
N GLY A 208 -5.07 0.52 15.73
CA GLY A 208 -3.90 -0.04 15.02
C GLY A 208 -3.01 1.07 14.44
N GLY A 209 -2.90 2.20 15.13
CA GLY A 209 -2.22 3.42 14.64
C GLY A 209 -0.70 3.33 14.60
N GLY A 210 -0.12 2.20 15.00
CA GLY A 210 1.32 2.01 15.13
C GLY A 210 1.93 2.95 16.17
N GLU A 211 3.12 3.47 15.88
CA GLU A 211 3.79 4.42 16.78
C GLU A 211 3.24 5.86 16.66
N GLY A 212 2.03 6.05 16.10
CA GLY A 212 1.30 7.32 16.13
C GLY A 212 1.69 8.35 15.05
N THR A 213 2.42 7.96 14.01
CA THR A 213 2.84 8.88 12.92
C THR A 213 1.65 9.58 12.26
N PHE A 214 0.55 8.87 12.00
CA PHE A 214 -0.68 9.46 11.47
C PHE A 214 -1.26 10.53 12.41
N LEU A 215 -1.37 10.22 13.71
CA LEU A 215 -1.87 11.15 14.71
C LEU A 215 -0.99 12.38 14.88
N LEU A 216 0.33 12.26 14.81
CA LEU A 216 1.25 13.40 14.83
C LEU A 216 0.97 14.38 13.67
N GLN A 217 0.71 13.86 12.46
CA GLN A 217 0.37 14.69 11.31
C GLN A 217 -1.05 15.28 11.41
N ALA A 218 -2.02 14.51 11.92
CA ALA A 218 -3.36 15.00 12.21
C ALA A 218 -3.33 16.14 13.24
N ALA A 219 -2.50 16.00 14.27
CA ALA A 219 -2.31 16.97 15.35
C ALA A 219 -1.83 18.33 14.83
N ALA A 220 -0.94 18.33 13.83
CA ALA A 220 -0.40 19.54 13.21
C ALA A 220 -1.45 20.31 12.39
N ARG A 221 -2.40 19.59 11.77
CA ARG A 221 -3.48 20.20 10.96
C ARG A 221 -4.73 20.55 11.76
N ALA A 222 -4.94 19.89 12.90
CA ALA A 222 -6.06 20.12 13.80
C ALA A 222 -5.56 20.33 15.25
N PRO A 223 -5.18 21.57 15.61
CA PRO A 223 -4.57 21.85 16.92
C PRO A 223 -5.48 21.58 18.13
N GLN A 224 -6.80 21.63 17.94
CA GLN A 224 -7.80 21.41 18.99
C GLN A 224 -8.26 19.95 19.11
N LEU A 225 -7.85 19.08 18.18
CA LEU A 225 -8.29 17.69 18.14
C LEU A 225 -7.65 16.90 19.28
N LYS A 226 -8.47 16.23 20.09
CA LYS A 226 -7.99 15.21 21.04
C LYS A 226 -7.66 13.93 20.30
N LEU A 227 -6.59 13.26 20.69
CA LEU A 227 -6.01 12.13 19.98
C LEU A 227 -5.94 10.94 20.91
N MET A 228 -6.51 9.83 20.47
CA MET A 228 -6.48 8.55 21.15
C MET A 228 -5.83 7.56 20.19
N LEU A 229 -4.80 6.86 20.65
CA LEU A 229 -4.18 5.77 19.91
C LEU A 229 -4.50 4.46 20.63
N PHE A 230 -4.84 3.43 19.87
CA PHE A 230 -4.94 2.07 20.38
C PHE A 230 -4.07 1.14 19.54
N ASP A 231 -3.15 0.44 20.17
CA ASP A 231 -2.28 -0.55 19.52
C ASP A 231 -1.80 -1.57 20.56
N LEU A 232 -0.98 -2.55 20.14
CA LEU A 232 -0.37 -3.51 21.05
C LEU A 232 0.43 -2.78 22.16
N PRO A 233 0.51 -3.34 23.39
CA PRO A 233 1.07 -2.64 24.54
C PRO A 233 2.44 -1.99 24.31
N ALA A 234 3.39 -2.73 23.73
CA ALA A 234 4.73 -2.22 23.45
C ALA A 234 4.75 -1.10 22.39
N VAL A 235 3.81 -1.13 21.44
CA VAL A 235 3.68 -0.11 20.38
C VAL A 235 3.03 1.14 20.95
N ALA A 236 1.97 0.99 21.75
CA ALA A 236 1.30 2.09 22.43
C ALA A 236 2.25 2.83 23.38
N GLU A 237 3.12 2.14 24.10
CA GLU A 237 4.15 2.75 24.95
C GLU A 237 5.09 3.65 24.14
N ARG A 238 5.58 3.17 22.99
CA ARG A 238 6.43 3.96 22.08
C ARG A 238 5.69 5.16 21.49
N ALA A 239 4.41 5.00 21.14
CA ALA A 239 3.57 6.10 20.69
C ALA A 239 3.39 7.17 21.77
N GLN A 240 3.17 6.76 23.03
CA GLN A 240 3.05 7.67 24.16
C GLN A 240 4.33 8.51 24.36
N LEU A 241 5.51 7.89 24.25
CA LEU A 241 6.79 8.59 24.31
C LEU A 241 6.93 9.60 23.16
N LYS A 242 6.57 9.22 21.93
CA LYS A 242 6.57 10.13 20.77
C LYS A 242 5.63 11.32 20.94
N PHE A 243 4.43 11.10 21.49
CA PHE A 243 3.52 12.20 21.84
C PHE A 243 4.13 13.14 22.87
N GLY A 244 4.84 12.61 23.87
CA GLY A 244 5.59 13.40 24.84
C GLY A 244 6.65 14.28 24.18
N HIS A 245 7.51 13.71 23.34
CA HIS A 245 8.54 14.45 22.62
C HIS A 245 7.98 15.50 21.66
N ALA A 246 6.79 15.27 21.11
CA ALA A 246 6.08 16.23 20.26
C ALA A 246 5.30 17.30 21.03
N GLY A 247 5.34 17.30 22.38
CA GLY A 247 4.60 18.26 23.21
C GLY A 247 3.08 18.06 23.21
N LEU A 248 2.61 16.85 22.89
CA LEU A 248 1.18 16.54 22.73
C LEU A 248 0.55 15.85 23.95
N SER A 249 1.30 15.60 25.03
CA SER A 249 0.84 14.86 26.21
C SER A 249 -0.48 15.36 26.81
N ALA A 250 -0.79 16.65 26.69
CA ALA A 250 -2.03 17.24 27.22
C ALA A 250 -3.30 16.83 26.43
N ARG A 251 -3.16 16.33 25.20
CA ARG A 251 -4.29 16.00 24.32
C ARG A 251 -4.13 14.70 23.53
N ALA A 252 -3.05 13.96 23.75
CA ALA A 252 -2.75 12.71 23.07
C ALA A 252 -2.46 11.60 24.09
N THR A 253 -3.20 10.50 23.98
CA THR A 253 -3.07 9.32 24.87
C THR A 253 -2.99 8.06 24.03
N ALA A 254 -2.06 7.16 24.37
CA ALA A 254 -1.98 5.84 23.77
C ALA A 254 -2.39 4.77 24.78
N THR A 255 -3.26 3.85 24.35
CA THR A 255 -3.76 2.73 25.14
C THR A 255 -3.28 1.42 24.51
N GLY A 256 -2.67 0.56 25.33
CA GLY A 256 -2.18 -0.74 24.91
C GLY A 256 -3.25 -1.84 25.01
N GLY A 257 -3.40 -2.65 23.98
CA GLY A 257 -4.25 -3.84 24.00
C GLY A 257 -4.33 -4.54 22.64
N ASP A 258 -5.08 -5.64 22.58
CA ASP A 258 -5.39 -6.35 21.33
C ASP A 258 -6.83 -6.03 20.94
N PHE A 259 -7.05 -5.40 19.78
CA PHE A 259 -8.37 -4.96 19.34
C PHE A 259 -9.36 -6.12 19.07
N LEU A 260 -8.89 -7.37 19.04
CA LEU A 260 -9.74 -8.55 18.91
C LEU A 260 -10.33 -9.00 20.26
N THR A 261 -9.64 -8.70 21.36
CA THR A 261 -9.96 -9.24 22.69
C THR A 261 -10.19 -8.16 23.75
N SER A 262 -9.66 -6.97 23.53
CA SER A 262 -9.70 -5.83 24.46
C SER A 262 -10.77 -4.83 24.06
N GLU A 263 -11.30 -4.10 25.04
CA GLU A 263 -12.17 -2.97 24.75
C GLU A 263 -11.36 -1.78 24.23
N LEU A 264 -11.85 -1.18 23.14
CA LEU A 264 -11.28 0.05 22.60
C LEU A 264 -11.74 1.24 23.46
N PRO A 265 -10.89 2.26 23.66
CA PRO A 265 -11.24 3.40 24.47
C PRO A 265 -12.35 4.23 23.79
N SER A 266 -13.34 4.66 24.59
CA SER A 266 -14.59 5.26 24.13
C SER A 266 -14.55 6.79 24.10
N GLY A 267 -15.56 7.40 23.47
CA GLY A 267 -15.74 8.87 23.46
C GLY A 267 -15.19 9.59 22.22
N ALA A 268 -14.68 8.85 21.24
CA ALA A 268 -14.28 9.40 19.95
C ALA A 268 -15.48 9.66 19.04
N ASP A 269 -15.48 10.82 18.36
CA ASP A 269 -16.46 11.17 17.32
C ASP A 269 -15.96 10.86 15.90
N VAL A 270 -14.68 10.55 15.77
CA VAL A 270 -14.09 9.95 14.57
C VAL A 270 -13.08 8.87 14.94
N ALA A 271 -13.06 7.78 14.17
CA ALA A 271 -12.08 6.72 14.30
C ALA A 271 -11.42 6.44 12.94
N THR A 272 -10.16 6.03 12.96
CA THR A 272 -9.40 5.65 11.77
C THR A 272 -8.94 4.20 11.85
N LEU A 273 -8.98 3.53 10.69
CA LEU A 273 -8.34 2.25 10.43
C LEU A 273 -7.49 2.45 9.16
N VAL A 274 -6.20 2.71 9.35
CA VAL A 274 -5.28 3.03 8.24
C VAL A 274 -4.42 1.81 7.94
N ARG A 275 -4.71 1.11 6.84
CA ARG A 275 -4.05 -0.16 6.45
C ARG A 275 -4.13 -1.26 7.53
N VAL A 276 -5.19 -1.26 8.33
CA VAL A 276 -5.37 -2.25 9.41
C VAL A 276 -6.17 -3.44 8.89
N VAL A 277 -7.37 -3.19 8.36
CA VAL A 277 -8.27 -4.26 7.89
C VAL A 277 -7.64 -5.08 6.77
N HIS A 278 -6.87 -4.43 5.90
CA HIS A 278 -6.07 -5.02 4.84
C HIS A 278 -5.18 -6.20 5.29
N ASP A 279 -4.64 -6.17 6.50
CA ASP A 279 -3.68 -7.16 7.01
C ASP A 279 -4.35 -8.35 7.73
N HIS A 280 -5.68 -8.36 7.78
CA HIS A 280 -6.47 -9.37 8.48
C HIS A 280 -7.43 -10.09 7.54
N ASP A 281 -7.64 -11.39 7.79
CA ASP A 281 -8.64 -12.20 7.10
C ASP A 281 -10.07 -11.76 7.48
N ASP A 282 -11.07 -12.19 6.70
CA ASP A 282 -12.43 -11.63 6.74
C ASP A 282 -13.07 -11.64 8.13
N ASP A 283 -12.90 -12.72 8.89
CA ASP A 283 -13.49 -12.84 10.23
C ASP A 283 -12.87 -11.85 11.23
N ARG A 284 -11.53 -11.73 11.21
CA ARG A 284 -10.79 -10.79 12.06
C ARG A 284 -11.06 -9.36 11.65
N ALA A 285 -11.04 -9.08 10.34
CA ALA A 285 -11.42 -7.79 9.79
C ALA A 285 -12.83 -7.36 10.23
N LEU A 286 -13.82 -8.26 10.16
CA LEU A 286 -15.17 -7.98 10.63
C LEU A 286 -15.23 -7.74 12.15
N ALA A 287 -14.46 -8.49 12.94
CA ALA A 287 -14.37 -8.28 14.39
C ALA A 287 -13.80 -6.89 14.73
N ILE A 288 -12.75 -6.45 14.01
CA ILE A 288 -12.15 -5.12 14.14
C ILE A 288 -13.17 -4.03 13.81
N LEU A 289 -13.87 -4.16 12.68
CA LEU A 289 -14.90 -3.20 12.28
C LEU A 289 -16.01 -3.11 13.34
N LYS A 290 -16.46 -4.23 13.90
CA LYS A 290 -17.44 -4.24 15.00
C LYS A 290 -16.90 -3.59 16.27
N ALA A 291 -15.62 -3.77 16.60
CA ALA A 291 -14.99 -3.11 17.74
C ALA A 291 -14.94 -1.59 17.53
N ALA A 292 -14.52 -1.15 16.34
CA ALA A 292 -14.51 0.26 15.96
C ALA A 292 -15.89 0.90 16.02
N HIS A 293 -16.94 0.18 15.59
CA HIS A 293 -18.33 0.63 15.68
C HIS A 293 -18.74 0.90 17.13
N ARG A 294 -18.46 -0.03 18.05
CA ARG A 294 -18.79 0.10 19.48
C ARG A 294 -18.03 1.22 20.19
N ALA A 295 -16.80 1.52 19.75
CA ALA A 295 -15.95 2.55 20.36
C ALA A 295 -16.42 3.98 20.04
N LEU A 296 -17.05 4.15 18.88
CA LEU A 296 -17.55 5.44 18.40
C LEU A 296 -18.81 5.86 19.13
N VAL A 297 -18.92 7.15 19.42
CA VAL A 297 -20.19 7.74 19.88
C VAL A 297 -21.29 7.57 18.81
N PRO A 298 -22.58 7.62 19.19
CA PRO A 298 -23.67 7.62 18.22
C PRO A 298 -23.51 8.71 17.14
N GLY A 299 -23.59 8.31 15.87
CA GLY A 299 -23.36 9.21 14.73
C GLY A 299 -21.88 9.51 14.42
N GLY A 300 -20.95 8.92 15.19
CA GLY A 300 -19.52 8.98 14.95
C GLY A 300 -19.13 8.46 13.56
N THR A 301 -17.97 8.90 13.08
CA THR A 301 -17.49 8.54 11.73
C THR A 301 -16.31 7.59 11.79
N LEU A 302 -16.38 6.49 11.05
CA LEU A 302 -15.20 5.70 10.72
C LEU A 302 -14.60 6.20 9.40
N VAL A 303 -13.29 6.38 9.38
CA VAL A 303 -12.47 6.60 8.19
C VAL A 303 -11.62 5.35 7.99
N LEU A 304 -12.04 4.47 7.07
CA LEU A 304 -11.29 3.30 6.67
C LEU A 304 -10.45 3.65 5.44
N ALA A 305 -9.13 3.52 5.54
CA ALA A 305 -8.22 3.94 4.47
C ALA A 305 -7.16 2.87 4.20
N GLU A 306 -7.18 2.32 3.00
CA GLU A 306 -6.25 1.28 2.55
C GLU A 306 -6.20 1.20 1.02
N PRO A 307 -5.15 0.62 0.43
CA PRO A 307 -5.20 0.19 -0.96
C PRO A 307 -6.35 -0.80 -1.15
N MET A 308 -7.20 -0.58 -2.16
CA MET A 308 -8.36 -1.44 -2.44
C MET A 308 -8.18 -2.13 -3.79
N ALA A 309 -8.60 -3.39 -3.86
CA ALA A 309 -8.73 -4.10 -5.14
C ALA A 309 -9.79 -3.44 -6.02
N GLN A 310 -9.66 -3.58 -7.33
CA GLN A 310 -10.60 -3.03 -8.33
C GLN A 310 -10.73 -1.50 -8.27
N THR A 311 -9.73 -0.80 -7.73
CA THR A 311 -9.68 0.67 -7.73
C THR A 311 -9.42 1.16 -9.15
N VAL A 312 -10.35 1.95 -9.69
CA VAL A 312 -10.27 2.44 -11.07
C VAL A 312 -9.00 3.25 -11.29
N GLY A 313 -8.19 2.86 -12.28
CA GLY A 313 -6.91 3.50 -12.59
C GLY A 313 -5.73 3.06 -11.71
N ALA A 314 -5.97 2.16 -10.76
CA ALA A 314 -4.96 1.58 -9.88
C ALA A 314 -5.11 0.05 -9.73
N GLU A 315 -5.85 -0.60 -10.64
CA GLU A 315 -6.18 -2.02 -10.60
C GLU A 315 -4.93 -2.92 -10.49
N PRO A 316 -3.82 -2.70 -11.23
CA PRO A 316 -2.63 -3.53 -11.07
C PRO A 316 -2.01 -3.47 -9.67
N MET A 317 -2.15 -2.34 -8.97
CA MET A 317 -1.62 -2.20 -7.61
C MET A 317 -2.49 -2.95 -6.60
N GLY A 318 -3.81 -2.78 -6.69
CA GLY A 318 -4.75 -3.46 -5.79
C GLY A 318 -4.84 -4.97 -6.05
N ASP A 319 -5.13 -5.36 -7.29
CA ASP A 319 -5.45 -6.74 -7.64
C ASP A 319 -4.22 -7.62 -7.84
N ALA A 320 -3.17 -7.11 -8.52
CA ALA A 320 -1.98 -7.90 -8.80
C ALA A 320 -0.92 -7.77 -7.68
N TYR A 321 -0.49 -6.55 -7.37
CA TYR A 321 0.56 -6.35 -6.36
C TYR A 321 0.08 -6.73 -4.95
N PHE A 322 -0.94 -6.05 -4.40
CA PHE A 322 -1.40 -6.36 -3.04
C PHE A 322 -2.06 -7.74 -2.93
N GLY A 323 -2.69 -8.24 -4.00
CA GLY A 323 -3.21 -9.61 -4.06
C GLY A 323 -2.14 -10.68 -3.83
N PHE A 324 -0.98 -10.57 -4.48
CA PHE A 324 0.14 -11.49 -4.27
C PHE A 324 0.97 -11.17 -3.01
N TYR A 325 1.09 -9.89 -2.66
CA TYR A 325 1.83 -9.47 -1.46
C TYR A 325 1.22 -10.07 -0.19
N LEU A 326 -0.10 -9.96 -0.03
CA LEU A 326 -0.81 -10.52 1.13
C LEU A 326 -0.85 -12.05 1.11
N LEU A 327 -0.92 -12.65 -0.08
CA LEU A 327 -0.79 -14.10 -0.23
C LEU A 327 0.58 -14.58 0.26
N ALA A 328 1.67 -13.90 -0.13
CA ALA A 328 3.03 -14.21 0.33
C ALA A 328 3.22 -13.94 1.84
N MET A 329 2.54 -12.93 2.38
CA MET A 329 2.50 -12.67 3.82
C MET A 329 1.75 -13.78 4.59
N GLY A 330 0.91 -14.57 3.91
CA GLY A 330 0.13 -15.65 4.49
C GLY A 330 -1.09 -15.18 5.30
N ARG A 331 -1.46 -13.90 5.21
CA ARG A 331 -2.56 -13.28 5.95
C ARG A 331 -3.04 -12.00 5.27
N GLY A 332 -4.28 -11.61 5.55
CA GLY A 332 -4.85 -10.38 5.00
C GLY A 332 -5.48 -10.59 3.64
N SER A 333 -6.12 -9.55 3.11
CA SER A 333 -6.84 -9.65 1.84
C SER A 333 -6.96 -8.30 1.15
N ALA A 334 -6.61 -8.26 -0.13
CA ALA A 334 -6.83 -7.11 -1.00
C ALA A 334 -8.33 -7.06 -1.34
N ARG A 335 -9.09 -6.32 -0.54
CA ARG A 335 -10.55 -6.25 -0.68
C ARG A 335 -10.95 -5.12 -1.60
N SER A 336 -12.02 -5.36 -2.37
CA SER A 336 -12.64 -4.31 -3.16
C SER A 336 -13.50 -3.40 -2.29
N ARG A 337 -13.75 -2.19 -2.79
CA ARG A 337 -14.69 -1.24 -2.19
C ARG A 337 -16.06 -1.86 -1.89
N ALA A 338 -16.57 -2.68 -2.81
CA ALA A 338 -17.87 -3.34 -2.65
C ALA A 338 -17.83 -4.31 -1.46
N ARG A 339 -16.79 -5.14 -1.37
CA ARG A 339 -16.62 -6.08 -0.25
C ARG A 339 -16.48 -5.37 1.09
N LEU A 340 -15.67 -4.33 1.16
CA LEU A 340 -15.53 -3.52 2.39
C LEU A 340 -16.84 -2.83 2.78
N THR A 341 -17.63 -2.38 1.81
CA THR A 341 -18.96 -1.80 2.06
C THR A 341 -19.91 -2.81 2.70
N GLU A 342 -19.95 -4.05 2.20
CA GLU A 342 -20.73 -5.14 2.81
C GLU A 342 -20.28 -5.41 4.26
N MET A 343 -18.96 -5.48 4.49
CA MET A 343 -18.41 -5.74 5.82
C MET A 343 -18.71 -4.60 6.80
N LEU A 344 -18.65 -3.35 6.35
CA LEU A 344 -19.02 -2.18 7.15
C LEU A 344 -20.50 -2.25 7.55
N HIS A 345 -21.40 -2.62 6.63
CA HIS A 345 -22.80 -2.84 6.95
C HIS A 345 -23.01 -3.98 7.94
N ALA A 346 -22.32 -5.11 7.75
CA ALA A 346 -22.37 -6.24 8.68
C ALA A 346 -21.82 -5.90 10.08
N ALA A 347 -20.93 -4.91 10.17
CA ALA A 347 -20.42 -4.37 11.43
C ALA A 347 -21.33 -3.34 12.11
N GLY A 348 -22.46 -2.97 11.48
CA GLY A 348 -23.43 -2.02 12.02
C GLY A 348 -23.23 -0.57 11.56
N PHE A 349 -22.35 -0.32 10.59
CA PHE A 349 -22.21 1.01 9.99
C PHE A 349 -23.24 1.26 8.89
N THR A 350 -23.58 2.54 8.71
CA THR A 350 -24.47 3.04 7.66
C THR A 350 -23.84 4.20 6.90
N GLY A 351 -24.47 4.64 5.81
CA GLY A 351 -24.01 5.80 5.04
C GLY A 351 -22.60 5.62 4.46
N VAL A 352 -22.26 4.38 4.06
CA VAL A 352 -20.95 4.06 3.50
C VAL A 352 -20.78 4.79 2.17
N ARG A 353 -19.72 5.58 2.05
CA ARG A 353 -19.39 6.27 0.81
C ARG A 353 -17.89 6.38 0.64
N GLU A 354 -17.47 6.35 -0.61
CA GLU A 354 -16.09 6.62 -0.99
C GLU A 354 -15.80 8.11 -0.93
N LEU A 355 -14.57 8.43 -0.54
CA LEU A 355 -14.01 9.77 -0.61
C LEU A 355 -12.84 9.75 -1.61
N PRO A 356 -12.88 10.58 -2.67
CA PRO A 356 -11.80 10.59 -3.65
C PRO A 356 -10.50 11.07 -3.02
N THR A 357 -9.41 10.39 -3.33
CA THR A 357 -8.04 10.78 -3.01
C THR A 357 -7.35 11.32 -4.28
N ARG A 358 -6.25 12.04 -4.12
CA ARG A 358 -5.49 12.59 -5.26
C ARG A 358 -4.71 11.48 -5.95
N MET A 359 -4.24 10.52 -5.16
CA MET A 359 -3.49 9.35 -5.61
C MET A 359 -4.15 8.04 -5.11
N PRO A 360 -5.20 7.55 -5.79
CA PRO A 360 -5.89 6.29 -5.42
C PRO A 360 -4.97 5.06 -5.36
N LEU A 361 -3.85 5.11 -6.10
CA LEU A 361 -2.77 4.10 -6.06
C LEU A 361 -2.15 3.95 -4.66
N GLN A 362 -2.06 5.03 -3.90
CA GLN A 362 -1.45 5.03 -2.56
C GLN A 362 -2.47 4.61 -1.50
N THR A 363 -3.68 5.14 -1.57
CA THR A 363 -4.77 4.81 -0.65
C THR A 363 -6.12 5.25 -1.20
N SER A 364 -7.15 4.47 -0.89
CA SER A 364 -8.56 4.81 -1.10
C SER A 364 -9.26 4.91 0.25
N ILE A 365 -10.32 5.72 0.33
CA ILE A 365 -10.98 6.04 1.59
C ILE A 365 -12.46 5.69 1.54
N LEU A 366 -12.93 4.92 2.52
CA LEU A 366 -14.33 4.70 2.83
C LEU A 366 -14.70 5.42 4.12
N LEU A 367 -15.76 6.24 4.04
CA LEU A 367 -16.40 6.86 5.19
C LEU A 367 -17.65 6.08 5.58
N ALA A 368 -17.83 5.85 6.86
CA ALA A 368 -18.97 5.12 7.39
C ALA A 368 -19.46 5.75 8.71
N ARG A 369 -20.77 5.66 9.00
CA ARG A 369 -21.39 6.25 10.20
C ARG A 369 -21.81 5.17 11.17
N ALA A 370 -21.45 5.32 12.44
CA ALA A 370 -21.87 4.41 13.50
C ALA A 370 -23.35 4.65 13.83
N SER A 371 -24.24 3.86 13.25
CA SER A 371 -25.66 3.86 13.62
C SER A 371 -25.86 3.05 14.90
N HIS A 372 -26.47 3.67 15.90
CA HIS A 372 -26.89 3.01 17.15
C HIS A 372 -28.41 2.79 17.21
N SER A 373 -29.13 3.05 16.11
CA SER A 373 -30.55 2.69 16.02
C SER A 373 -30.68 1.17 15.88
N PRO A 374 -31.60 0.51 16.60
CA PRO A 374 -31.86 -0.90 16.41
C PRO A 374 -32.30 -1.14 14.96
N ILE A 375 -31.65 -2.07 14.27
CA ILE A 375 -32.10 -2.56 12.97
C ILE A 375 -33.50 -3.12 13.20
N LYS A 376 -34.54 -2.40 12.78
CA LYS A 376 -35.90 -2.95 12.80
C LYS A 376 -35.87 -4.17 11.88
N PRO A 377 -36.22 -5.38 12.37
CA PRO A 377 -36.34 -6.52 11.48
C PRO A 377 -37.35 -6.15 10.39
N SER A 378 -36.97 -6.41 9.14
CA SER A 378 -37.84 -6.27 7.99
C SER A 378 -39.13 -7.04 8.26
N VAL A 379 -40.21 -6.31 8.49
CA VAL A 379 -41.56 -6.87 8.52
C VAL A 379 -41.82 -7.35 7.09
N ASN A 380 -41.74 -8.66 6.87
CA ASN A 380 -42.36 -9.27 5.70
C ASN A 380 -43.85 -8.97 5.79
N ILE A 381 -44.32 -8.07 4.94
CA ILE A 381 -45.74 -7.92 4.65
C ILE A 381 -46.01 -8.78 3.41
N SER A 382 -46.90 -9.76 3.63
CA SER A 382 -47.55 -10.69 2.70
C SER A 382 -46.68 -11.72 1.99
#